data_AF-A0A924Q744-F1
#
_entry.id   AF-A0A924Q744-F1
#
_cell.length_a   1.000
_cell.length_b   1.000
_cell.length_c   1.000
_cell.angle_alpha   90.00
_cell.angle_beta   90.00
_cell.angle_gamma   90.00
#
_symmetry.space_group_name_H-M   'P 1'
#
loop_
_entity.id
_entity.type
_entity.pdbx_description
1 polymer ?
#
loop_
_entity_poly.entity_id
_entity_poly.type
_entity_poly.pdbx_seq_one_letter_code
_entity_poly.pdbx_strand_id
1 'polypeptide(L)'
;KAIWDPVDLASRMTGAAVLIALIVLLIDTVSVNLAANLVGPAYDFSSLAPKQISYRTGGYMTAAIALVMMPWKILESTQGYIFTWLIGYSALLGPIAGILIVDYYLIRKTHLDVDQLYRHDGVYSYGNGWNMVAIIAFAAGVLPNIPGFLSVAFPAAFPSVGSGFKMIYTYAWFVGITISALVYAIMTKGRTSAVMAVAPR
;
A
#
# COMPACT_ATOMS: atom_id res chain seq x y z
N LYS A 1 -3.03 30.62 16.44
CA LYS A 1 -3.38 29.59 15.42
C LYS A 1 -2.32 28.49 15.52
N ALA A 2 -2.69 27.22 15.63
CA ALA A 2 -1.68 26.15 15.62
C ALA A 2 -1.02 26.10 14.24
N ILE A 3 0.32 26.12 14.22
CA ILE A 3 1.12 26.01 13.00
C ILE A 3 1.41 24.53 12.81
N TRP A 4 0.88 23.93 11.75
CA TRP A 4 1.03 22.51 11.44
C TRP A 4 2.14 22.24 10.42
N ASP A 5 2.52 23.27 9.65
CA ASP A 5 3.60 23.19 8.67
C ASP A 5 4.95 23.49 9.37
N PRO A 6 5.88 22.52 9.45
CA PRO A 6 7.19 22.73 10.07
C PRO A 6 8.03 23.78 9.33
N VAL A 7 7.80 24.03 8.04
CA VAL A 7 8.51 25.06 7.27
C VAL A 7 8.02 26.45 7.66
N ASP A 8 6.70 26.66 7.78
CA ASP A 8 6.13 27.92 8.29
C ASP A 8 6.58 28.16 9.75
N LEU A 9 6.63 27.11 10.57
CA LEU A 9 7.13 27.20 11.94
C LEU A 9 8.60 27.63 11.98
N ALA A 10 9.46 26.99 11.19
CA ALA A 10 10.89 27.31 11.13
C ALA A 10 11.15 28.73 10.61
N SER A 11 10.33 29.23 9.68
CA SER A 11 10.45 30.60 9.14
C SER A 11 10.26 31.71 10.19
N ARG A 12 9.61 31.39 11.31
CA ARG A 12 9.32 32.34 12.40
C ARG A 12 10.34 32.27 13.54
N MET A 13 11.28 31.33 13.47
CA MET A 13 12.35 31.16 14.47
C MET A 13 13.63 31.86 14.00
N THR A 14 14.42 32.40 14.93
CA THR A 14 15.69 33.08 14.63
C THR A 14 16.87 32.46 15.38
N GLY A 15 18.08 32.58 14.83
CA GLY A 15 19.34 32.14 15.45
C GLY A 15 20.00 30.92 14.79
N ALA A 16 21.26 30.66 15.14
CA ALA A 16 22.08 29.59 14.54
C ALA A 16 21.50 28.17 14.76
N ALA A 17 20.77 27.96 15.86
CA ALA A 17 20.10 26.69 16.14
C ALA A 17 19.04 26.34 15.08
N VAL A 18 18.35 27.35 14.51
CA VAL A 18 17.33 27.15 13.47
C VAL A 18 17.99 26.69 12.17
N LEU A 19 19.14 27.27 11.82
CA LEU A 19 19.92 26.84 10.65
C LEU A 19 20.35 25.38 10.77
N ILE A 20 20.87 24.98 11.93
CA ILE A 20 21.25 23.59 12.20
C ILE A 20 20.03 22.67 12.09
N ALA A 21 18.90 23.05 12.72
CA ALA A 21 17.67 22.28 12.67
C ALA A 21 17.14 22.11 11.23
N LEU A 22 17.20 23.17 10.40
CA LEU A 22 16.80 23.11 8.99
C LEU A 22 17.70 22.19 8.17
N ILE A 23 19.02 22.19 8.41
CA ILE A 23 19.95 21.26 7.76
C ILE A 23 19.60 19.82 8.15
N VAL A 24 19.36 19.57 9.44
CA VAL A 24 18.94 18.25 9.94
C VAL A 24 17.62 17.81 9.30
N LEU A 25 16.62 18.69 9.25
CA LEU A 25 15.33 18.42 8.59
C LEU A 25 15.48 18.13 7.10
N LEU A 26 16.36 18.84 6.41
CA LEU A 26 16.64 18.60 4.99
C LEU A 26 17.27 17.23 4.79
N ILE A 27 18.29 16.89 5.59
CA ILE A 27 18.94 15.57 5.54
C ILE A 27 17.95 14.46 5.85
N ASP A 28 17.14 14.61 6.90
CA ASP A 28 16.11 13.66 7.30
C ASP A 28 15.08 13.46 6.18
N THR A 29 14.56 14.56 5.62
CA THR A 29 13.59 14.52 4.51
C THR A 29 14.15 13.76 3.32
N VAL A 30 15.38 14.04 2.89
CA VAL A 30 16.00 13.35 1.75
C VAL A 30 16.25 11.87 2.09
N SER A 31 16.77 11.58 3.28
CA SER A 31 17.13 10.22 3.70
C SER A 31 15.92 9.30 3.80
N VAL A 32 14.86 9.77 4.47
CA VAL A 32 13.62 9.01 4.65
C VAL A 32 12.87 8.86 3.33
N ASN A 33 12.80 9.91 2.50
CA ASN A 33 12.14 9.79 1.19
C ASN A 33 12.86 8.80 0.27
N LEU A 34 14.20 8.82 0.25
CA LEU A 34 14.96 7.87 -0.55
C LEU A 34 14.70 6.43 -0.09
N ALA A 35 14.81 6.17 1.21
CA ALA A 35 14.65 4.82 1.75
C ALA A 35 13.20 4.30 1.66
N ALA A 36 12.21 5.11 2.03
CA ALA A 36 10.82 4.66 2.14
C ALA A 36 10.06 4.73 0.81
N ASN A 37 10.33 5.73 -0.04
CA ASN A 37 9.47 6.02 -1.21
C ASN A 37 10.14 5.71 -2.56
N LEU A 38 11.48 5.61 -2.63
CA LEU A 38 12.16 5.28 -3.88
C LEU A 38 12.51 3.79 -4.01
N VAL A 39 13.02 3.19 -2.93
CA VAL A 39 13.59 1.83 -2.96
C VAL A 39 12.54 0.78 -3.38
N GLY A 40 11.36 0.80 -2.76
CA GLY A 40 10.27 -0.14 -3.05
C GLY A 40 9.88 -0.17 -4.53
N PRO A 41 9.37 0.93 -5.11
CA PRO A 41 8.95 0.95 -6.51
C PRO A 41 10.10 0.73 -7.49
N ALA A 42 11.34 1.12 -7.15
CA ALA A 42 12.49 0.81 -7.99
C ALA A 42 12.74 -0.71 -8.09
N TYR A 43 12.59 -1.44 -6.98
CA TYR A 43 12.62 -2.90 -6.98
C TYR A 43 11.43 -3.50 -7.72
N ASP A 44 10.22 -2.96 -7.54
CA ASP A 44 9.02 -3.42 -8.26
C ASP A 44 9.22 -3.33 -9.78
N PHE A 45 9.67 -2.17 -10.30
CA PHE A 45 9.94 -2.02 -11.74
C PHE A 45 11.04 -2.96 -12.24
N SER A 46 12.13 -3.10 -11.49
CA SER A 46 13.19 -4.04 -11.87
C SER A 46 12.73 -5.50 -11.83
N SER A 47 11.78 -5.83 -10.97
CA SER A 47 11.24 -7.20 -10.85
C SER A 47 10.20 -7.51 -11.93
N LEU A 48 9.49 -6.50 -12.45
CA LEU A 48 8.54 -6.65 -13.56
C LEU A 48 9.22 -7.00 -14.89
N ALA A 49 10.39 -6.42 -15.16
CA ALA A 49 11.13 -6.68 -16.39
C ALA A 49 12.65 -6.71 -16.15
N PRO A 50 13.19 -7.73 -15.46
CA PRO A 50 14.57 -7.75 -14.97
C PRO A 50 15.65 -7.73 -16.07
N LYS A 51 15.30 -8.16 -17.30
CA LYS A 51 16.19 -8.09 -18.45
C LYS A 51 16.30 -6.69 -19.06
N GLN A 52 15.34 -5.81 -18.79
CA GLN A 52 15.21 -4.49 -19.43
C GLN A 52 15.37 -3.34 -18.44
N ILE A 53 14.94 -3.53 -17.19
CA ILE A 53 14.88 -2.49 -16.18
C ILE A 53 15.86 -2.85 -15.05
N SER A 54 16.94 -2.09 -14.96
CA SER A 54 17.84 -2.14 -13.80
C SER A 54 17.24 -1.38 -12.62
N TYR A 55 17.72 -1.64 -11.40
CA TYR A 55 17.35 -0.87 -10.20
C TYR A 55 17.53 0.66 -10.41
N ARG A 56 18.61 1.07 -11.08
CA ARG A 56 18.86 2.50 -11.39
C ARG A 56 17.79 3.06 -12.32
N THR A 57 17.46 2.32 -13.38
CA THR A 57 16.41 2.69 -14.32
C THR A 57 15.05 2.78 -13.62
N GLY A 58 14.73 1.80 -12.77
CA GLY A 58 13.52 1.80 -11.94
C GLY A 58 13.43 3.03 -11.04
N GLY A 59 14.53 3.43 -10.38
CA GLY A 59 14.59 4.65 -9.58
C GLY A 59 14.29 5.93 -10.38
N TYR A 60 14.84 6.06 -11.59
CA TYR A 60 14.53 7.19 -12.47
C TYR A 60 13.06 7.19 -12.92
N MET A 61 12.49 6.02 -13.22
CA MET A 61 11.07 5.89 -13.55
C MET A 61 10.18 6.32 -12.39
N THR A 62 10.48 5.88 -11.16
CA THR A 62 9.74 6.30 -9.96
C THR A 62 9.79 7.81 -9.78
N ALA A 63 10.97 8.44 -9.90
CA ALA A 63 11.11 9.89 -9.76
C ALA A 63 10.30 10.65 -10.83
N ALA A 64 10.32 10.19 -12.08
CA ALA A 64 9.54 10.77 -13.17
C ALA A 64 8.03 10.65 -12.92
N ILE A 65 7.55 9.46 -12.53
CA ILE A 65 6.13 9.24 -12.22
C ILE A 65 5.70 10.10 -11.04
N ALA A 66 6.49 10.17 -9.97
CA ALA A 66 6.19 10.99 -8.80
C ALA A 66 6.02 12.47 -9.17
N LEU A 67 6.85 13.00 -10.07
CA LEU A 67 6.73 14.38 -10.56
C LEU A 67 5.44 14.57 -11.39
N VAL A 68 5.15 13.64 -12.30
CA VAL A 68 3.97 13.69 -13.18
C VAL A 68 2.66 13.56 -12.39
N MET A 69 2.64 12.83 -11.28
CA MET A 69 1.46 12.73 -10.41
C MET A 69 1.07 14.06 -9.75
N MET A 70 1.96 15.06 -9.72
CA MET A 70 1.72 16.38 -9.12
C MET A 70 1.16 16.28 -7.69
N PRO A 71 1.89 15.65 -6.74
CA PRO A 71 1.36 15.35 -5.40
C PRO A 71 0.91 16.60 -4.62
N TRP A 72 1.49 17.76 -4.94
CA TRP A 72 1.10 19.03 -4.34
C TRP A 72 -0.39 19.35 -4.51
N LYS A 73 -1.03 18.94 -5.61
CA LYS A 73 -2.48 19.14 -5.81
C LYS A 73 -3.34 18.41 -4.79
N ILE A 74 -2.91 17.23 -4.34
CA ILE A 74 -3.63 16.45 -3.33
C ILE A 74 -3.34 17.01 -1.93
N LEU A 75 -2.16 17.59 -1.71
CA LEU A 75 -1.74 18.23 -0.47
C LEU A 75 -2.36 19.61 -0.23
N GLU A 76 -2.97 20.24 -1.25
CA GLU A 76 -3.61 21.56 -1.14
C GLU A 76 -4.72 21.62 -0.07
N SER A 77 -5.33 20.49 0.29
CA SER A 77 -6.33 20.45 1.35
C SER A 77 -6.21 19.22 2.24
N THR A 78 -6.50 19.39 3.52
CA THR A 78 -6.61 18.28 4.48
C THR A 78 -7.66 17.25 4.04
N GLN A 79 -8.76 17.71 3.42
CA GLN A 79 -9.80 16.84 2.88
C GLN A 79 -9.27 15.93 1.77
N GLY A 80 -8.58 16.50 0.79
CA GLY A 80 -7.98 15.75 -0.31
C GLY A 80 -6.89 14.79 0.17
N TYR A 81 -6.00 15.26 1.04
CA TYR A 81 -4.87 14.46 1.51
C TYR A 81 -5.28 13.35 2.48
N ILE A 82 -5.92 13.69 3.60
CA ILE A 82 -6.18 12.72 4.66
C ILE A 82 -7.38 11.84 4.27
N PHE A 83 -8.52 12.47 4.01
CA PHE A 83 -9.78 11.72 3.91
C PHE A 83 -9.99 11.07 2.55
N THR A 84 -9.48 11.66 1.47
CA THR A 84 -9.60 11.06 0.13
C THR A 84 -8.40 10.17 -0.18
N TRP A 85 -7.18 10.68 -0.09
CA TRP A 85 -5.99 9.94 -0.51
C TRP A 85 -5.53 8.90 0.51
N LEU A 86 -5.18 9.28 1.74
CA LEU A 86 -4.61 8.34 2.71
C LEU A 86 -5.59 7.22 3.10
N ILE A 87 -6.86 7.56 3.36
CA ILE A 87 -7.88 6.55 3.68
C ILE A 87 -8.20 5.70 2.44
N GLY A 88 -8.31 6.29 1.25
CA GLY A 88 -8.54 5.57 0.00
C GLY A 88 -7.43 4.57 -0.31
N TYR A 89 -6.19 4.99 -0.14
CA TYR A 89 -5.00 4.14 -0.26
C TYR A 89 -5.02 3.01 0.77
N SER A 90 -5.37 3.32 2.02
CA SER A 90 -5.50 2.34 3.10
C SER A 90 -6.59 1.29 2.82
N ALA A 91 -7.66 1.67 2.11
CA ALA A 91 -8.73 0.76 1.71
C ALA A 91 -8.27 -0.32 0.72
N LEU A 92 -7.18 -0.07 -0.03
CA LEU A 92 -6.57 -1.02 -0.95
C LEU A 92 -5.44 -1.82 -0.29
N LEU A 93 -4.57 -1.14 0.46
CA LEU A 93 -3.44 -1.82 1.11
C LEU A 93 -3.85 -2.71 2.28
N GLY A 94 -4.88 -2.34 3.05
CA GLY A 94 -5.37 -3.15 4.16
C GLY A 94 -5.73 -4.58 3.72
N PRO A 95 -6.54 -4.77 2.67
CA PRO A 95 -6.83 -6.09 2.12
C PRO A 95 -5.60 -6.90 1.70
N ILE A 96 -4.59 -6.27 1.09
CA ILE A 96 -3.34 -6.95 0.72
C ILE A 96 -2.61 -7.44 1.97
N ALA A 97 -2.48 -6.57 2.99
CA ALA A 97 -1.86 -6.93 4.25
C ALA A 97 -2.57 -8.08 4.96
N GLY A 98 -3.91 -8.08 4.98
CA GLY A 98 -4.71 -9.16 5.56
C GLY A 98 -4.44 -10.52 4.89
N ILE A 99 -4.39 -10.54 3.55
CA ILE A 99 -4.05 -11.75 2.79
C ILE A 99 -2.63 -12.22 3.10
N LEU A 100 -1.63 -11.34 3.05
CA LEU A 100 -0.23 -11.69 3.29
C LEU A 100 0.01 -12.22 4.70
N ILE A 101 -0.61 -11.60 5.73
CA ILE A 101 -0.51 -12.06 7.11
C ILE A 101 -1.04 -13.49 7.25
N VAL A 102 -2.23 -13.76 6.70
CA VAL A 102 -2.85 -15.09 6.78
C VAL A 102 -2.06 -16.11 5.96
N ASP A 103 -1.65 -15.76 4.75
CA ASP A 103 -0.90 -16.64 3.86
C ASP A 103 0.43 -17.06 4.50
N TYR A 104 1.23 -16.10 4.94
CA TYR A 104 2.56 -16.37 5.48
C TYR A 104 2.53 -17.01 6.87
N TYR A 105 1.82 -16.40 7.83
CA TYR A 105 1.87 -16.85 9.23
C TYR A 105 0.92 -18.00 9.53
N LEU A 106 -0.31 -17.99 8.99
CA LEU A 106 -1.33 -18.98 9.37
C LEU A 106 -1.34 -20.20 8.47
N ILE A 107 -1.23 -20.02 7.15
CA ILE A 107 -1.31 -21.10 6.18
C ILE A 107 0.05 -21.74 5.98
N ARG A 108 1.07 -20.95 5.64
CA ARG A 108 2.42 -21.43 5.32
C ARG A 108 3.31 -21.61 6.55
N LYS A 109 2.88 -21.15 7.72
CA LYS A 109 3.62 -21.27 8.98
C LYS A 109 5.05 -20.74 8.86
N THR A 110 5.23 -19.59 8.21
CA THR A 110 6.52 -18.94 7.94
C THR A 110 7.52 -19.76 7.10
N HIS A 111 7.03 -20.74 6.32
CA HIS A 111 7.86 -21.49 5.37
C HIS A 111 7.57 -21.04 3.94
N LEU A 112 8.59 -20.48 3.28
CA LEU A 112 8.56 -20.10 1.86
C LEU A 112 9.74 -20.74 1.14
N ASP A 113 9.45 -21.34 -0.01
CA ASP A 113 10.48 -21.82 -0.92
C ASP A 113 10.89 -20.66 -1.83
N VAL A 114 12.06 -20.09 -1.56
CA VAL A 114 12.54 -18.90 -2.26
C VAL A 114 12.83 -19.22 -3.73
N ASP A 115 13.37 -20.39 -4.03
CA ASP A 115 13.73 -20.77 -5.40
C ASP A 115 12.47 -20.86 -6.27
N GLN A 116 11.38 -21.40 -5.72
CA GLN A 116 10.10 -21.50 -6.41
C GLN A 116 9.46 -20.14 -6.71
N LEU A 117 9.76 -19.07 -5.96
CA LEU A 117 9.24 -17.72 -6.23
C LEU A 117 9.79 -17.13 -7.54
N TYR A 118 10.96 -17.59 -7.99
CA TYR A 118 11.61 -17.11 -9.21
C TYR A 118 11.34 -18.00 -10.43
N ARG A 119 10.42 -18.99 -10.31
CA ARG A 119 10.08 -19.92 -11.39
C ARG A 119 8.68 -19.65 -11.94
N HIS A 120 8.55 -19.62 -13.27
CA HIS A 120 7.26 -19.44 -13.95
C HIS A 120 6.31 -20.65 -13.79
N ASP A 121 6.86 -21.85 -13.59
CA ASP A 121 6.15 -23.11 -13.41
C ASP A 121 6.19 -23.64 -11.97
N GLY A 122 6.54 -22.77 -11.01
CA GLY A 122 6.71 -23.13 -9.60
C GLY A 122 5.39 -23.32 -8.84
N VAL A 123 5.52 -23.69 -7.56
CA VAL A 123 4.37 -23.92 -6.68
C VAL A 123 3.49 -22.67 -6.45
N TYR A 124 4.00 -21.48 -6.79
CA TYR A 124 3.31 -20.20 -6.68
C TYR A 124 2.68 -19.72 -8.00
N SER A 125 2.69 -20.55 -9.05
CA SER A 125 2.12 -20.16 -10.36
C SER A 125 0.59 -20.24 -10.40
N TYR A 126 -0.05 -20.95 -9.46
CA TYR A 126 -1.51 -21.10 -9.37
C TYR A 126 -2.17 -21.36 -10.74
N GLY A 127 -3.35 -20.77 -11.02
CA GLY A 127 -4.00 -20.85 -12.33
C GLY A 127 -3.51 -19.74 -13.25
N ASN A 128 -2.63 -20.07 -14.20
CA ASN A 128 -2.07 -19.13 -15.19
C ASN A 128 -1.40 -17.88 -14.56
N GLY A 129 -0.70 -18.05 -13.44
CA GLY A 129 -0.05 -16.96 -12.70
C GLY A 129 -0.93 -16.31 -11.63
N TRP A 130 -2.20 -16.70 -11.50
CA TRP A 130 -3.17 -16.02 -10.63
C TRP A 130 -3.73 -16.91 -9.53
N ASN A 131 -3.59 -16.44 -8.29
CA ASN A 131 -4.33 -17.00 -7.16
C ASN A 131 -5.73 -16.36 -7.09
N MET A 132 -6.71 -17.02 -7.71
CA MET A 132 -8.09 -16.51 -7.73
C MET A 132 -8.70 -16.36 -6.33
N VAL A 133 -8.24 -17.14 -5.35
CA VAL A 133 -8.68 -17.01 -3.95
C VAL A 133 -8.19 -15.69 -3.35
N ALA A 134 -6.93 -15.33 -3.59
CA ALA A 134 -6.38 -14.05 -3.14
C ALA A 134 -7.11 -12.87 -3.80
N ILE A 135 -7.41 -12.97 -5.10
CA ILE A 135 -8.16 -11.92 -5.83
C ILE A 135 -9.56 -11.74 -5.24
N ILE A 136 -10.28 -12.83 -4.98
CA ILE A 136 -11.62 -12.79 -4.39
C ILE A 136 -11.56 -12.20 -2.97
N ALA A 137 -10.59 -12.61 -2.15
CA ALA A 137 -10.40 -12.07 -0.81
C ALA A 137 -10.07 -10.57 -0.83
N PHE A 138 -9.25 -10.12 -1.79
CA PHE A 138 -8.91 -8.73 -2.00
C PHE A 138 -10.16 -7.92 -2.37
N ALA A 139 -10.91 -8.38 -3.38
CA ALA A 139 -12.16 -7.74 -3.79
C ALA A 139 -13.16 -7.66 -2.64
N ALA A 140 -13.34 -8.74 -1.86
CA ALA A 140 -14.22 -8.74 -0.70
C ALA A 140 -13.83 -7.70 0.36
N GLY A 141 -12.53 -7.47 0.59
CA GLY A 141 -12.05 -6.43 1.50
C GLY A 141 -12.21 -5.00 0.96
N VAL A 142 -12.10 -4.80 -0.36
CA VAL A 142 -12.19 -3.47 -1.00
C VAL A 142 -13.63 -3.01 -1.21
N LEU A 143 -14.50 -3.89 -1.72
CA LEU A 143 -15.86 -3.54 -2.18
C LEU A 143 -16.70 -2.75 -1.15
N PRO A 144 -16.70 -3.09 0.16
CA PRO A 144 -17.47 -2.35 1.16
C PRO A 144 -17.04 -0.89 1.34
N ASN A 145 -15.80 -0.56 0.99
CA ASN A 145 -15.24 0.79 1.14
C ASN A 145 -15.63 1.72 -0.01
N ILE A 146 -15.98 1.17 -1.18
CA ILE A 146 -16.21 1.94 -2.42
C ILE A 146 -17.31 3.00 -2.24
N PRO A 147 -18.50 2.70 -1.67
CA PRO A 147 -19.54 3.72 -1.54
C PRO A 147 -19.09 4.88 -0.64
N GLY A 148 -18.41 4.58 0.48
CA GLY A 148 -17.87 5.60 1.38
C GLY A 148 -16.81 6.46 0.70
N PHE A 149 -15.86 5.84 0.00
CA PHE A 149 -14.84 6.52 -0.80
C PHE A 149 -15.46 7.46 -1.83
N LEU A 150 -16.44 6.99 -2.62
CA LEU A 150 -17.10 7.80 -3.64
C LEU A 150 -17.80 9.03 -3.05
N SER A 151 -18.40 8.90 -1.87
CA SER A 151 -19.03 10.02 -1.17
C SER A 151 -18.04 11.08 -0.68
N VAL A 152 -16.81 10.67 -0.36
CA VAL A 152 -15.73 11.55 0.12
C VAL A 152 -14.98 12.19 -1.04
N ALA A 153 -14.69 11.42 -2.09
CA ALA A 153 -13.99 11.87 -3.27
C ALA A 153 -14.87 12.73 -4.20
N PHE A 154 -16.16 12.40 -4.32
CA PHE A 154 -17.10 13.04 -5.24
C PHE A 154 -18.43 13.36 -4.55
N PRO A 155 -18.43 14.24 -3.53
CA PRO A 155 -19.61 14.51 -2.69
C PRO A 155 -20.82 15.03 -3.48
N ALA A 156 -20.60 15.76 -4.57
CA ALA A 156 -21.68 16.25 -5.43
C ALA A 156 -22.36 15.14 -6.24
N ALA A 157 -21.61 14.10 -6.64
CA ALA A 157 -22.14 12.97 -7.41
C ALA A 157 -22.75 11.87 -6.50
N PHE A 158 -22.26 11.74 -5.28
CA PHE A 158 -22.69 10.72 -4.31
C PHE A 158 -23.12 11.33 -2.95
N PRO A 159 -24.11 12.25 -2.94
CA PRO A 159 -24.48 12.97 -1.72
C PRO A 159 -25.19 12.10 -0.67
N SER A 160 -25.91 11.05 -1.11
CA SER A 160 -26.85 10.27 -0.30
C SER A 160 -26.31 8.91 0.18
N VAL A 161 -24.99 8.72 0.21
CA VAL A 161 -24.40 7.50 0.76
C VAL A 161 -24.68 7.40 2.26
N GLY A 162 -25.24 6.25 2.68
CA GLY A 162 -25.62 5.99 4.07
C GLY A 162 -24.43 6.10 5.04
N SER A 163 -24.72 6.50 6.28
CA SER A 163 -23.71 6.70 7.33
C SER A 163 -22.87 5.46 7.61
N GLY A 164 -23.44 4.26 7.47
CA GLY A 164 -22.72 3.00 7.63
C GLY A 164 -21.55 2.84 6.67
N PHE A 165 -21.72 3.17 5.38
CA PHE A 165 -20.63 3.08 4.39
C PHE A 165 -19.56 4.13 4.61
N LYS A 166 -19.94 5.32 5.09
CA LYS A 166 -18.98 6.36 5.49
C LYS A 166 -18.15 5.89 6.68
N MET A 167 -18.77 5.24 7.67
CA MET A 167 -18.07 4.67 8.83
C MET A 167 -17.12 3.53 8.44
N ILE A 168 -17.56 2.62 7.55
CA ILE A 168 -16.70 1.57 6.99
C ILE A 168 -15.47 2.19 6.35
N TYR A 169 -15.65 3.21 5.51
CA TYR A 169 -14.54 3.89 4.85
C TYR A 169 -13.60 4.62 5.83
N THR A 170 -14.12 5.29 6.85
CA THR A 170 -13.28 5.90 7.92
C THR A 170 -12.34 4.89 8.57
N TYR A 171 -12.77 3.62 8.69
CA TYR A 171 -11.96 2.53 9.22
C TYR A 171 -11.50 1.54 8.15
N ALA A 172 -11.34 2.00 6.90
CA ALA A 172 -11.12 1.14 5.73
C ALA A 172 -9.93 0.17 5.90
N TRP A 173 -8.86 0.63 6.55
CA TRP A 173 -7.69 -0.20 6.86
C TRP A 173 -8.07 -1.45 7.66
N PHE A 174 -8.74 -1.27 8.80
CA PHE A 174 -9.09 -2.37 9.70
C PHE A 174 -10.17 -3.27 9.11
N VAL A 175 -11.17 -2.68 8.45
CA VAL A 175 -12.22 -3.44 7.77
C VAL A 175 -11.61 -4.29 6.65
N GLY A 176 -10.76 -3.68 5.82
CA GLY A 176 -10.12 -4.34 4.69
C GLY A 176 -9.20 -5.49 5.10
N ILE A 177 -8.34 -5.27 6.11
CA ILE A 177 -7.52 -6.35 6.70
C ILE A 177 -8.41 -7.49 7.18
N THR A 178 -9.43 -7.18 7.99
CA THR A 178 -10.23 -8.21 8.66
C THR A 178 -11.00 -9.05 7.66
N ILE A 179 -11.71 -8.41 6.71
CA ILE A 179 -12.53 -9.13 5.73
C ILE A 179 -11.65 -9.99 4.82
N SER A 180 -10.58 -9.41 4.26
CA SER A 180 -9.70 -10.14 3.34
C SER A 180 -8.98 -11.31 4.03
N ALA A 181 -8.51 -11.12 5.27
CA ALA A 181 -7.89 -12.17 6.07
C ALA A 181 -8.86 -13.33 6.31
N LEU A 182 -10.10 -13.04 6.73
CA LEU A 182 -11.11 -14.05 6.98
C LEU A 182 -11.50 -14.81 5.71
N VAL A 183 -11.78 -14.08 4.62
CA VAL A 183 -12.17 -14.69 3.34
C VAL A 183 -11.03 -15.57 2.81
N TYR A 184 -9.79 -15.07 2.84
CA TYR A 184 -8.63 -15.83 2.40
C TYR A 184 -8.40 -17.08 3.26
N ALA A 185 -8.50 -16.95 4.59
CA ALA A 185 -8.36 -18.08 5.52
C ALA A 185 -9.41 -19.17 5.25
N ILE A 186 -10.68 -18.78 5.09
CA ILE A 186 -11.78 -19.72 4.86
C ILE A 186 -11.63 -20.42 3.51
N MET A 187 -11.37 -19.67 2.44
CA MET A 187 -11.31 -20.22 1.09
C MET A 187 -10.05 -21.07 0.86
N THR A 188 -8.99 -20.83 1.62
CA THR A 188 -7.74 -21.61 1.54
C THR A 188 -7.74 -22.81 2.46
N LYS A 189 -8.65 -22.86 3.46
CA LYS A 189 -8.84 -24.01 4.35
C LYS A 189 -9.22 -25.25 3.53
N GLY A 190 -8.30 -26.20 3.42
CA GLY A 190 -8.46 -27.43 2.61
C GLY A 190 -7.72 -27.44 1.27
N ARG A 191 -7.19 -26.29 0.81
CA ARG A 191 -6.29 -26.20 -0.37
C ARG A 191 -4.80 -26.35 0.00
N THR A 192 -4.51 -26.40 1.30
CA THR A 192 -3.17 -26.44 1.91
C THR A 192 -2.32 -27.63 1.45
N SER A 193 -2.95 -28.72 1.00
CA SER A 193 -2.29 -30.00 0.71
C SER A 193 -1.37 -29.99 -0.51
N ALA A 194 -1.50 -29.06 -1.46
CA ALA A 194 -0.71 -29.07 -2.69
C ALA A 194 0.63 -28.32 -2.56
N VAL A 195 0.67 -27.22 -1.79
CA VAL A 195 1.86 -26.35 -1.70
C VAL A 195 2.81 -26.75 -0.57
N MET A 196 2.28 -27.30 0.53
CA MET A 196 3.11 -27.83 1.63
C MET A 196 3.68 -29.22 1.34
N ALA A 197 3.14 -29.97 0.38
CA ALA A 197 3.61 -31.33 0.06
C ALA A 197 4.89 -31.36 -0.78
N VAL A 198 5.31 -30.23 -1.36
CA VAL A 198 6.48 -30.13 -2.25
C VAL A 198 7.70 -29.53 -1.54
N ALA A 199 7.53 -28.94 -0.35
CA ALA A 199 8.67 -28.44 0.44
C ALA A 199 9.54 -29.64 0.86
N PRO A 200 10.81 -29.74 0.41
CA PRO A 200 11.72 -30.73 0.96
C PRO A 200 11.91 -30.42 2.45
N ARG A 201 11.89 -31.47 3.28
CA ARG A 201 12.23 -31.38 4.70
C ARG A 201 13.68 -30.95 4.89
#